data_AF-A0A4V5ZQR4-F1
#
_entry.id   AF-A0A4V5ZQR4-F1
#
_cell.length_a   1.000
_cell.length_b   1.000
_cell.length_c   1.000
_cell.angle_alpha   90.00
_cell.angle_beta   90.00
_cell.angle_gamma   90.00
#
_symmetry.space_group_name_H-M   'P 1'
#
loop_
_entity.id
_entity.type
_entity.pdbx_description
1 polymer ?
#
loop_
_entity_poly.entity_id
_entity_poly.type
_entity_poly.pdbx_seq_one_letter_code
_entity_poly.pdbx_strand_id
1 'polypeptide(L)'
;MKALLLSLPLLLSAGAAMAGDFGDRVQHRMERHGDRIDQRLDRRGERIDHRLDLRSQRQENLGHERRAAQLDNRGDRIENRLDRRGDRADNRWDRRGERFDRRWDRRH
;
A
#
# COMPACT_ATOMS: atom_id res chain seq x y z
N MET A 1 62.05 -22.56 8.76
CA MET A 1 61.06 -22.02 9.72
C MET A 1 60.83 -20.55 9.44
N LYS A 2 59.61 -20.15 9.10
CA LYS A 2 58.98 -18.85 9.41
C LYS A 2 57.53 -18.95 8.98
N ALA A 3 56.69 -19.30 9.96
CA ALA A 3 55.26 -19.10 9.89
C ALA A 3 54.97 -17.60 9.86
N LEU A 4 53.94 -17.19 9.13
CA LEU A 4 52.90 -16.26 9.60
C LEU A 4 51.81 -16.20 8.54
N LEU A 5 50.92 -17.18 8.67
CA LEU A 5 49.60 -17.22 8.07
C LEU A 5 48.72 -16.09 8.63
N LEU A 6 47.84 -15.60 7.76
CA LEU A 6 46.45 -15.21 8.06
C LEU A 6 46.22 -14.05 9.04
N SER A 7 45.96 -12.86 8.50
CA SER A 7 45.11 -11.87 9.18
C SER A 7 44.50 -10.83 8.24
N LEU A 8 43.74 -11.26 7.23
CA LEU A 8 42.79 -10.36 6.55
C LEU A 8 41.64 -11.22 5.99
N PRO A 9 40.56 -11.45 6.76
CA PRO A 9 39.30 -10.84 6.34
C PRO A 9 38.31 -10.64 7.51
N LEU A 10 38.39 -9.51 8.25
CA LEU A 10 37.33 -9.16 9.22
C LEU A 10 36.61 -7.84 8.91
N LEU A 11 36.99 -7.15 7.82
CA LEU A 11 36.41 -5.87 7.42
C LEU A 11 35.37 -5.97 6.30
N LEU A 12 35.22 -7.14 5.65
CA LEU A 12 34.23 -7.34 4.60
C LEU A 12 32.82 -7.70 5.11
N SER A 13 32.71 -8.24 6.33
CA SER A 13 31.44 -8.73 6.89
C SER A 13 30.57 -7.62 7.51
N ALA A 14 31.17 -6.51 7.95
CA ALA A 14 30.43 -5.39 8.54
C ALA A 14 29.60 -4.60 7.52
N GLY A 15 30.05 -4.52 6.26
CA GLY A 15 29.34 -3.82 5.18
C GLY A 15 28.06 -4.54 4.76
N ALA A 16 28.08 -5.88 4.70
CA ALA A 16 26.92 -6.70 4.31
C ALA A 16 25.81 -6.69 5.38
N ALA A 17 26.17 -6.74 6.67
CA ALA A 17 25.20 -6.69 7.76
C ALA A 17 24.51 -5.31 7.88
N MET A 18 25.25 -4.21 7.71
CA MET A 18 24.70 -2.85 7.72
C MET A 18 23.86 -2.55 6.46
N ALA A 19 24.21 -3.16 5.33
CA ALA A 19 23.41 -3.10 4.12
C ALA A 19 22.05 -3.80 4.33
N GLY A 20 22.03 -5.04 4.83
CA GLY A 20 20.78 -5.77 5.11
C GLY A 20 19.80 -4.98 5.98
N ASP A 21 20.26 -4.43 7.11
CA ASP A 21 19.41 -3.63 8.02
C ASP A 21 18.83 -2.37 7.34
N PHE A 22 19.57 -1.76 6.42
CA PHE A 22 19.05 -0.61 5.66
C PHE A 22 17.99 -1.03 4.64
N GLY A 23 18.21 -2.13 3.92
CA GLY A 23 17.25 -2.70 2.96
C GLY A 23 15.90 -2.98 3.63
N ASP A 24 15.95 -3.72 4.74
CA ASP A 24 14.77 -4.12 5.51
C ASP A 24 13.98 -2.91 6.05
N ARG A 25 14.69 -1.88 6.55
CA ARG A 25 14.06 -0.67 7.07
C ARG A 25 13.34 0.12 5.98
N VAL A 26 13.90 0.16 4.77
CA VAL A 26 13.26 0.84 3.63
C VAL A 26 12.02 0.07 3.18
N GLN A 27 12.12 -1.26 3.06
CA GLN A 27 10.99 -2.11 2.68
C GLN A 27 9.83 -1.97 3.68
N HIS A 28 10.11 -2.06 4.98
CA HIS A 28 9.10 -1.89 6.02
C HIS A 28 8.45 -0.50 6.01
N ARG A 29 9.23 0.55 5.67
CA ARG A 29 8.67 1.91 5.52
C ARG A 29 7.75 2.02 4.31
N MET A 30 8.03 1.28 3.24
CA MET A 30 7.23 1.25 2.02
C MET A 30 5.91 0.50 2.25
N GLU A 31 5.96 -0.67 2.88
CA GLU A 31 4.78 -1.44 3.30
C GLU A 31 3.85 -0.60 4.18
N ARG A 32 4.39 -0.03 5.28
CA ARG A 32 3.61 0.85 6.18
C ARG A 32 3.03 2.09 5.49
N HIS A 33 3.59 2.49 4.35
CA HIS A 33 3.03 3.58 3.57
C HIS A 33 1.89 3.12 2.66
N GLY A 34 2.00 1.92 2.08
CA GLY A 34 0.91 1.22 1.38
C GLY A 34 -0.30 1.07 2.29
N ASP A 35 -0.14 0.40 3.44
CA ASP A 35 -1.21 0.16 4.42
C ASP A 35 -1.95 1.45 4.83
N ARG A 36 -1.20 2.56 4.97
CA ARG A 36 -1.77 3.85 5.34
C ARG A 36 -2.64 4.46 4.25
N ILE A 37 -2.34 4.17 2.99
CA ILE A 37 -3.14 4.61 1.85
C ILE A 37 -4.41 3.78 1.77
N ASP A 38 -4.31 2.46 1.92
CA ASP A 38 -5.44 1.53 1.85
C ASP A 38 -6.45 1.83 2.93
N GLN A 39 -6.01 1.89 4.18
CA GLN A 39 -6.87 2.28 5.30
C GLN A 39 -7.54 3.65 5.11
N ARG A 40 -6.92 4.58 4.37
CA ARG A 40 -7.52 5.89 4.09
C ARG A 40 -8.56 5.80 2.97
N LEU A 41 -8.38 4.90 2.00
CA LEU A 41 -9.34 4.65 0.95
C LEU A 41 -10.55 3.89 1.50
N ASP A 42 -10.33 2.87 2.33
CA ASP A 42 -11.40 2.07 2.98
C ASP A 42 -12.30 2.95 3.84
N ARG A 43 -11.72 3.70 4.79
CA ARG A 43 -12.48 4.66 5.62
C ARG A 43 -13.22 5.71 4.80
N ARG A 44 -12.69 6.04 3.61
CA ARG A 44 -13.37 6.97 2.71
C ARG A 44 -14.55 6.29 2.00
N GLY A 45 -14.40 5.03 1.60
CA GLY A 45 -15.46 4.18 1.06
C GLY A 45 -16.60 4.05 2.05
N GLU A 46 -16.33 3.54 3.25
CA GLU A 46 -17.33 3.36 4.32
C GLU A 46 -18.12 4.64 4.61
N ARG A 47 -17.44 5.80 4.67
CA ARG A 47 -18.09 7.09 4.92
C ARG A 47 -19.03 7.53 3.79
N ILE A 48 -18.73 7.13 2.55
CA ILE A 48 -19.57 7.44 1.41
C ILE A 48 -20.76 6.49 1.38
N ASP A 49 -20.50 5.20 1.60
CA ASP A 49 -21.49 4.14 1.64
C ASP A 49 -22.59 4.44 2.68
N HIS A 50 -22.19 4.63 3.93
CA HIS A 50 -23.10 5.02 5.01
C HIS A 50 -23.92 6.30 4.71
N ARG A 51 -23.34 7.26 3.97
CA ARG A 51 -24.08 8.47 3.57
C ARG A 51 -25.10 8.20 2.49
N LEU A 52 -24.83 7.26 1.59
CA LEU A 52 -25.74 6.89 0.52
C LEU A 52 -26.86 6.01 1.06
N ASP A 53 -26.57 5.08 1.95
CA ASP A 53 -27.58 4.25 2.63
C ASP A 53 -28.60 5.11 3.37
N LEU A 54 -28.14 6.04 4.21
CA LEU A 54 -29.04 6.95 4.94
C LEU A 54 -29.90 7.79 3.99
N ARG A 55 -29.39 8.14 2.80
CA ARG A 55 -30.16 8.87 1.80
C ARG A 55 -31.13 7.96 1.09
N SER A 56 -30.73 6.73 0.76
CA SER A 56 -31.55 5.72 0.10
C SER A 56 -32.74 5.36 0.98
N GLN A 57 -32.49 4.99 2.24
CA GLN A 57 -33.52 4.70 3.23
C GLN A 57 -34.47 5.89 3.46
N ARG A 58 -33.97 7.13 3.44
CA ARG A 58 -34.84 8.31 3.50
C ARG A 58 -35.75 8.41 2.27
N GLN A 59 -35.26 8.08 1.07
CA GLN A 59 -36.08 8.09 -0.14
C GLN A 59 -37.11 6.96 -0.13
N GLU A 60 -36.76 5.77 0.36
CA GLU A 60 -37.70 4.65 0.54
C GLU A 60 -38.83 5.03 1.50
N ASN A 61 -38.51 5.64 2.64
CA ASN A 61 -39.51 6.10 3.61
C ASN A 61 -40.46 7.18 3.04
N LEU A 62 -40.04 7.89 1.99
CA LEU A 62 -40.86 8.86 1.26
C LEU A 62 -41.61 8.24 0.07
N GLY A 63 -41.49 6.92 -0.16
CA GLY A 63 -42.07 6.22 -1.29
C GLY A 63 -41.37 6.49 -2.63
N HIS A 64 -40.15 7.02 -2.60
CA HIS A 64 -39.36 7.34 -3.80
C HIS A 64 -38.40 6.20 -4.17
N GLU A 65 -38.93 5.00 -4.40
CA GLU A 65 -38.17 3.77 -4.70
C GLU A 65 -37.18 3.95 -5.86
N ARG A 66 -37.61 4.59 -6.96
CA ARG A 66 -36.71 4.87 -8.11
C ARG A 66 -35.52 5.73 -7.73
N ARG A 67 -35.67 6.61 -6.75
CA ARG A 67 -34.60 7.51 -6.30
C ARG A 67 -33.68 6.84 -5.28
N ALA A 68 -34.21 5.94 -4.45
CA ALA A 68 -33.44 5.03 -3.61
C ALA A 68 -32.51 4.15 -4.49
N ALA A 69 -33.08 3.46 -5.48
CA ALA A 69 -32.30 2.64 -6.41
C ALA A 69 -31.22 3.44 -7.18
N GLN A 70 -31.48 4.70 -7.53
CA GLN A 70 -30.46 5.56 -8.15
C GLN A 70 -29.30 5.91 -7.20
N LEU A 71 -29.58 6.01 -5.89
CA LEU A 71 -28.56 6.26 -4.88
C LEU A 71 -27.70 5.01 -4.63
N ASP A 72 -28.31 3.83 -4.62
CA ASP A 72 -27.58 2.56 -4.46
C ASP A 72 -26.65 2.33 -5.66
N ASN A 73 -27.18 2.44 -6.89
CA ASN A 73 -26.36 2.38 -8.11
C ASN A 73 -25.23 3.43 -8.14
N ARG A 74 -25.42 4.57 -7.46
CA ARG A 74 -24.38 5.59 -7.31
C ARG A 74 -23.33 5.16 -6.29
N GLY A 75 -23.72 4.45 -5.25
CA GLY A 75 -22.83 3.79 -4.27
C GLY A 75 -21.87 2.86 -4.98
N ASP A 76 -22.41 1.88 -5.71
CA ASP A 76 -21.62 0.89 -6.46
C ASP A 76 -20.60 1.55 -7.39
N ARG A 77 -21.00 2.61 -8.10
CA ARG A 77 -20.09 3.35 -9.00
C ARG A 77 -18.96 4.04 -8.25
N ILE A 78 -19.20 4.49 -7.03
CA ILE A 78 -18.19 5.16 -6.21
C ILE A 78 -17.26 4.12 -5.61
N GLU A 79 -17.78 2.99 -5.11
CA GLU A 79 -16.98 1.84 -4.64
C GLU A 79 -16.02 1.38 -5.73
N ASN A 80 -16.53 1.03 -6.90
CA ASN A 80 -15.74 0.65 -8.07
C ASN A 80 -14.66 1.69 -8.46
N ARG A 81 -14.91 2.98 -8.20
CA ARG A 81 -13.92 4.04 -8.48
C ARG A 81 -12.84 4.09 -7.40
N LEU A 82 -13.18 3.81 -6.15
CA LEU A 82 -12.26 3.75 -5.03
C LEU A 82 -11.35 2.51 -5.15
N ASP A 83 -11.90 1.36 -5.52
CA ASP A 83 -11.12 0.13 -5.74
C ASP A 83 -10.06 0.34 -6.81
N ARG A 84 -10.48 0.82 -8.00
CA ARG A 84 -9.54 1.17 -9.09
C ARG A 84 -8.49 2.20 -8.67
N ARG A 85 -8.78 3.02 -7.67
CA ARG A 85 -7.81 3.98 -7.13
C ARG A 85 -6.85 3.32 -6.15
N GLY A 86 -7.31 2.36 -5.35
CA GLY A 86 -6.50 1.44 -4.55
C GLY A 86 -5.52 0.69 -5.45
N ASP A 87 -6.03 -0.03 -6.46
CA ASP A 87 -5.21 -0.78 -7.42
C ASP A 87 -4.10 0.08 -8.04
N ARG A 88 -4.43 1.32 -8.44
CA ARG A 88 -3.44 2.24 -9.03
C ARG A 88 -2.39 2.69 -8.01
N ALA A 89 -2.77 2.84 -6.75
CA ALA A 89 -1.83 3.16 -5.69
C ALA A 89 -0.88 1.98 -5.47
N ASP A 90 -1.41 0.77 -5.37
CA ASP A 90 -0.65 -0.47 -5.15
C ASP A 90 0.34 -0.71 -6.28
N ASN A 91 -0.15 -0.71 -7.52
CA ASN A 91 0.70 -0.81 -8.71
C ASN A 91 1.82 0.24 -8.75
N ARG A 92 1.57 1.45 -8.21
CA ARG A 92 2.59 2.50 -8.14
C ARG A 92 3.62 2.20 -7.05
N TRP A 93 3.20 1.58 -5.94
CA TRP A 93 4.09 1.16 -4.87
C TRP A 93 4.92 -0.04 -5.24
N ASP A 94 4.35 -1.05 -5.89
CA ASP A 94 5.06 -2.22 -6.40
C ASP A 94 6.20 -1.80 -7.32
N ARG A 95 5.89 -0.96 -8.33
CA ARG A 95 6.91 -0.41 -9.24
C ARG A 95 7.99 0.39 -8.50
N ARG A 96 7.65 1.00 -7.37
CA ARG A 96 8.63 1.72 -6.56
C ARG A 96 9.52 0.76 -5.79
N GLY A 97 8.95 -0.33 -5.25
CA GLY A 97 9.67 -1.44 -4.64
C GLY A 97 10.64 -2.08 -5.62
N GLU A 98 10.16 -2.52 -6.78
CA GLU A 98 11.01 -3.11 -7.82
C GLU A 98 12.17 -2.20 -8.28
N ARG A 99 11.97 -0.87 -8.26
CA ARG A 99 13.04 0.08 -8.59
C ARG A 99 14.05 0.23 -7.46
N PHE A 100 13.61 0.09 -6.21
CA PHE A 100 14.48 0.04 -5.05
C PHE A 100 15.29 -1.25 -5.08
N ASP A 101 14.64 -2.41 -5.21
CA ASP A 101 15.27 -3.74 -5.23
C ASP A 101 16.36 -3.81 -6.31
N ARG A 102 16.02 -3.44 -7.56
CA ARG A 102 16.99 -3.41 -8.67
C ARG A 102 18.18 -2.46 -8.44
N ARG A 103 18.02 -1.39 -7.66
CA ARG A 103 19.14 -0.49 -7.31
C ARG A 103 19.95 -1.05 -6.16
N TRP A 104 19.29 -1.75 -5.26
CA TRP A 104 19.88 -2.39 -4.11
C TRP A 104 20.78 -3.56 -4.53
N ASP A 105 20.26 -4.47 -5.34
CA ASP A 105 20.97 -5.66 -5.89
C ASP A 105 22.18 -5.29 -6.76
N ARG A 106 22.18 -4.09 -7.36
CA ARG A 106 23.35 -3.61 -8.12
C ARG A 106 24.47 -3.10 -7.22
N ARG A 107 24.16 -2.79 -5.97
CA ARG A 107 25.08 -2.14 -5.04
C ARG A 107 25.65 -3.10 -3.99
N HIS A 108 24.95 -4.20 -3.73
CA HIS A 108 25.30 -5.24 -2.77
C HIS A 108 25.05 -6.60 -3.38
#